data_AF-A0A9X7WK74-F1
#
_entry.id   AF-A0A9X7WK74-F1
#
_cell.length_a   1.000
_cell.length_b   1.000
_cell.length_c   1.000
_cell.angle_alpha   90.00
_cell.angle_beta   90.00
_cell.angle_gamma   90.00
#
_symmetry.space_group_name_H-M   'P 1'
#
loop_
_entity.id
_entity.type
_entity.pdbx_description
1 polymer ?
#
loop_
_entity_poly.entity_id
_entity_poly.type
_entity_poly.pdbx_seq_one_letter_code
_entity_poly.pdbx_strand_id
1 'polypeptide(L)'
;MAEQRGKTDPDRGRPAGKPVASSAQTGRHIAPRDCSNKTIRVSADGKWTSGERKTSRLTARLTPDQDAIIRHAAELTGTDITNFTITTLLARAADILADRRLFILDDAAWTEFNAMLDAPASPKPRLEKLFSEPSVFDTTPER
;
A
#
# COMPACT_ATOMS: atom_id res chain seq x y z
N MET A 1 20.23 19.82 -71.32
CA MET A 1 21.31 20.72 -70.85
C MET A 1 20.76 22.13 -70.73
N ALA A 2 20.46 22.60 -69.51
CA ALA A 2 20.41 24.02 -69.15
C ALA A 2 20.05 24.16 -67.66
N GLU A 3 21.10 24.40 -66.88
CA GLU A 3 21.13 25.00 -65.55
C GLU A 3 20.30 26.29 -65.50
N GLN A 4 19.44 26.49 -64.49
CA GLN A 4 19.22 27.82 -63.91
C GLN A 4 18.97 27.73 -62.40
N ARG A 5 19.89 28.38 -61.67
CA ARG A 5 19.83 28.71 -60.25
C ARG A 5 18.86 29.85 -60.03
N GLY A 6 18.05 29.76 -58.99
CA GLY A 6 17.23 30.86 -58.48
C GLY A 6 17.12 30.76 -56.97
N LYS A 7 17.98 31.49 -56.26
CA LYS A 7 18.06 31.58 -54.81
C LYS A 7 17.40 32.89 -54.41
N THR A 8 16.28 32.84 -53.67
CA THR A 8 15.84 33.93 -52.78
C THR A 8 14.81 33.38 -51.81
N ASP A 9 15.28 33.13 -50.59
CA ASP A 9 14.47 33.18 -49.37
C ASP A 9 14.18 34.67 -49.11
N PRO A 10 12.92 35.06 -48.89
CA PRO A 10 12.66 35.60 -47.56
C PRO A 10 11.26 35.27 -47.03
N ASP A 11 11.16 35.38 -45.70
CA ASP A 11 9.93 35.57 -44.93
C ASP A 11 9.23 34.30 -44.43
N ARG A 12 9.71 33.81 -43.28
CA ARG A 12 8.83 33.18 -42.29
C ARG A 12 8.86 33.98 -41.00
N GLY A 13 8.03 35.02 -40.96
CA GLY A 13 7.54 35.60 -39.72
C GLY A 13 7.04 34.53 -38.74
N ARG A 14 7.58 34.58 -37.53
CA ARG A 14 7.19 33.79 -36.36
C ARG A 14 5.78 34.22 -35.90
N PRO A 15 4.92 33.29 -35.43
CA PRO A 15 3.48 33.50 -35.30
C PRO A 15 3.08 34.52 -34.23
N ALA A 16 1.97 35.22 -34.51
CA ALA A 16 1.25 36.04 -33.55
C ALA A 16 0.92 35.23 -32.28
N GLY A 17 1.38 35.74 -31.14
CA GLY A 17 1.03 35.22 -29.83
C GLY A 17 -0.47 35.34 -29.59
N LYS A 18 -1.11 34.23 -29.24
CA LYS A 18 -2.44 34.27 -28.62
C LYS A 18 -2.29 34.84 -27.21
N PRO A 19 -3.20 35.71 -26.74
CA PRO A 19 -3.17 36.17 -25.36
C PRO A 19 -3.39 34.98 -24.42
N VAL A 20 -2.45 34.80 -23.49
CA VAL A 20 -2.59 33.88 -22.36
C VAL A 20 -3.62 34.46 -21.40
N ALA A 21 -4.88 34.02 -21.52
CA ALA A 21 -5.85 34.24 -20.46
C ALA A 21 -5.46 33.34 -19.28
N SER A 22 -5.11 33.96 -18.17
CA SER A 22 -4.85 33.34 -16.88
C SER A 22 -6.05 32.48 -16.46
N SER A 23 -5.98 31.16 -16.66
CA SER A 23 -6.90 30.23 -16.03
C SER A 23 -6.59 30.21 -14.54
N ALA A 24 -7.44 30.86 -13.75
CA ALA A 24 -7.44 30.76 -12.31
C ALA A 24 -7.39 29.29 -11.91
N GLN A 25 -6.40 28.93 -11.09
CA GLN A 25 -6.27 27.63 -10.46
C GLN A 25 -7.42 27.48 -9.44
N THR A 26 -8.62 27.15 -9.92
CA THR A 26 -9.70 26.67 -9.06
C THR A 26 -9.21 25.39 -8.41
N GLY A 27 -9.07 25.41 -7.09
CA GLY A 27 -8.66 24.25 -6.31
C GLY A 27 -9.48 23.04 -6.73
N ARG A 28 -8.81 21.97 -7.17
CA ARG A 28 -9.46 20.68 -7.37
C ARG A 28 -9.98 20.26 -6.00
N HIS A 29 -11.29 20.39 -5.82
CA HIS A 29 -12.01 19.67 -4.79
C HIS A 29 -11.76 18.19 -5.06
N ILE A 30 -10.81 17.59 -4.33
CA ILE A 30 -10.59 16.15 -4.37
C ILE A 30 -11.89 15.58 -3.81
N ALA A 31 -12.74 15.05 -4.68
CA ALA A 31 -13.93 14.32 -4.25
C ALA A 31 -13.48 13.27 -3.22
N PRO A 32 -14.20 13.09 -2.10
CA PRO A 32 -13.89 12.03 -1.16
C PRO A 32 -13.83 10.74 -1.98
N ARG A 33 -12.64 10.11 -2.01
CA ARG A 33 -12.55 8.76 -2.51
C ARG A 33 -13.56 7.98 -1.69
N ASP A 34 -14.43 7.24 -2.37
CA ASP A 34 -15.31 6.27 -1.75
C ASP A 34 -14.41 5.22 -1.08
N CYS A 35 -13.96 5.54 0.13
CA CYS A 35 -13.41 4.63 1.09
C CYS A 35 -14.61 3.83 1.59
N SER A 36 -15.21 3.02 0.71
CA SER A 36 -16.03 1.91 1.12
C SER A 36 -15.13 1.07 2.01
N ASN A 37 -15.24 1.36 3.30
CA ASN A 37 -14.39 0.85 4.35
C ASN A 37 -14.63 -0.65 4.36
N LYS A 38 -13.79 -1.39 3.64
CA LYS A 38 -13.59 -2.80 3.96
C LYS A 38 -12.87 -2.79 5.30
N THR A 39 -13.67 -2.70 6.36
CA THR A 39 -13.25 -2.88 7.73
C THR A 39 -12.36 -4.10 7.79
N ILE A 40 -11.05 -3.88 7.97
CA ILE A 40 -10.14 -4.95 8.31
C ILE A 40 -10.51 -5.29 9.75
N ARG A 41 -11.39 -6.29 9.92
CA ARG A 41 -11.67 -6.85 11.25
C ARG A 41 -10.39 -7.54 11.72
N VAL A 42 -9.64 -6.86 12.57
CA VAL A 42 -8.50 -7.47 13.26
C VAL A 42 -9.08 -8.35 14.37
N SER A 43 -8.98 -9.66 14.18
CA SER A 43 -9.41 -10.62 15.19
C SER A 43 -8.53 -10.48 16.44
N ALA A 44 -9.14 -10.46 17.63
CA ALA A 44 -8.49 -10.15 18.91
C ALA A 44 -7.41 -11.16 19.35
N ASP A 45 -7.29 -12.28 18.64
CA ASP A 45 -6.33 -13.36 18.83
C ASP A 45 -5.12 -13.29 17.87
N GLY A 46 -5.09 -12.32 16.95
CA GLY A 46 -3.99 -12.16 15.97
C GLY A 46 -3.84 -13.36 15.02
N LYS A 47 -4.84 -14.24 14.98
CA LYS A 47 -4.80 -15.49 14.21
C LYS A 47 -5.64 -15.30 12.95
N TRP A 48 -4.97 -15.30 11.80
CA TRP A 48 -5.62 -15.48 10.50
C TRP A 48 -6.04 -16.95 10.40
N THR A 49 -7.15 -17.35 11.04
CA THR A 49 -7.66 -18.71 10.86
C THR A 49 -8.26 -18.83 9.46
N SER A 50 -7.47 -19.40 8.56
CA SER A 50 -7.83 -19.69 7.17
C SER A 50 -8.81 -20.86 7.06
N GLY A 51 -9.97 -20.75 7.72
CA GLY A 51 -11.11 -21.68 7.57
C GLY A 51 -12.03 -21.32 6.40
N GLU A 52 -11.81 -20.16 5.78
CA GLU A 52 -12.64 -19.67 4.68
C GLU A 52 -12.12 -20.19 3.33
N ARG A 53 -13.04 -20.61 2.45
CA ARG A 53 -12.70 -21.17 1.14
C ARG A 53 -11.96 -20.13 0.29
N LYS A 54 -10.90 -20.54 -0.42
CA LYS A 54 -10.17 -19.69 -1.38
C LYS A 54 -11.09 -19.39 -2.59
N THR A 55 -11.80 -18.26 -2.56
CA THR A 55 -12.78 -17.87 -3.58
C THR A 55 -12.23 -16.96 -4.68
N SER A 56 -11.10 -16.30 -4.44
CA SER A 56 -10.52 -15.28 -5.34
C SER A 56 -9.27 -15.79 -6.03
N ARG A 57 -9.01 -15.32 -7.26
CA ARG A 57 -7.84 -15.69 -8.08
C ARG A 57 -6.96 -14.48 -8.35
N LEU A 58 -5.65 -14.66 -8.21
CA LEU A 58 -4.62 -13.70 -8.61
C LEU A 58 -3.92 -14.20 -9.88
N THR A 59 -3.94 -13.42 -10.96
CA THR A 59 -3.23 -13.75 -12.21
C THR A 59 -2.17 -12.69 -12.49
N ALA A 60 -0.96 -13.13 -12.83
CA ALA A 60 0.16 -12.26 -13.18
C ALA A 60 0.90 -12.82 -14.39
N ARG A 61 1.47 -11.93 -15.20
CA ARG A 61 2.36 -12.29 -16.31
C ARG A 61 3.80 -12.11 -15.85
N LEU A 62 4.64 -13.11 -16.11
CA LEU A 62 6.04 -13.13 -15.72
C LEU A 62 6.92 -13.27 -16.95
N THR A 63 8.12 -12.72 -16.90
CA THR A 63 9.19 -13.09 -17.84
C THR A 63 9.73 -14.48 -17.49
N PRO A 64 10.41 -15.18 -18.43
CA PRO A 64 11.02 -16.48 -18.13
C PRO A 64 11.97 -16.44 -16.93
N ASP A 65 12.79 -15.38 -16.84
CA ASP A 65 13.73 -15.20 -15.73
C ASP A 65 13.02 -15.03 -14.39
N GLN A 66 11.92 -14.29 -14.35
CA GLN A 66 11.11 -14.10 -13.13
C GLN A 66 10.48 -15.43 -12.68
N ASP A 67 9.91 -16.21 -13.60
CA ASP A 67 9.33 -17.52 -13.31
C ASP A 67 10.40 -18.50 -12.79
N ALA A 68 11.59 -18.51 -13.40
CA ALA A 68 12.71 -19.36 -12.98
C ALA A 68 13.17 -19.05 -11.54
N ILE A 69 13.37 -17.76 -11.22
CA ILE A 69 13.77 -17.32 -9.87
C ILE A 69 12.72 -17.71 -8.83
N ILE A 70 11.43 -17.48 -9.12
CA ILE A 70 10.34 -17.78 -8.19
C ILE A 70 10.21 -19.29 -7.96
N ARG A 71 10.30 -20.11 -9.02
CA ARG A 71 10.30 -21.57 -8.89
C ARG A 71 11.45 -22.07 -8.05
N HIS A 72 12.66 -21.57 -8.32
CA HIS A 72 13.84 -21.97 -7.57
C HIS A 72 13.73 -21.61 -6.07
N ALA A 73 13.21 -20.42 -5.76
CA ALA A 73 12.97 -20.02 -4.38
C ALA A 73 11.91 -20.91 -3.67
N ALA A 74 10.86 -21.31 -4.39
CA ALA A 74 9.84 -22.23 -3.87
C ALA A 74 10.43 -23.62 -3.59
N GLU A 75 11.29 -24.13 -4.48
CA GLU A 75 12.02 -25.40 -4.31
C GLU A 75 12.92 -25.37 -3.07
N LEU A 76 13.73 -24.32 -2.89
CA LEU A 76 14.60 -24.16 -1.73
C LEU A 76 13.82 -24.07 -0.40
N THR A 77 12.60 -23.55 -0.46
CA THR A 77 11.71 -23.44 0.71
C THR A 77 10.92 -24.74 0.95
N GLY A 78 10.96 -25.71 0.02
CA GLY A 78 10.20 -26.96 0.11
C GLY A 78 8.69 -26.77 -0.02
N THR A 79 8.24 -25.73 -0.73
CA THR A 79 6.81 -25.40 -0.90
C THR A 79 6.43 -25.34 -2.35
N ASP A 80 5.15 -25.55 -2.66
CA ASP A 80 4.66 -25.32 -4.02
C ASP A 80 4.72 -23.82 -4.38
N ILE A 81 4.81 -23.54 -5.68
CA ILE A 81 4.95 -22.16 -6.20
C ILE A 81 3.78 -21.25 -5.77
N THR A 82 2.56 -21.80 -5.64
CA THR A 82 1.38 -21.02 -5.29
C THR A 82 1.44 -20.62 -3.82
N ASN A 83 1.75 -21.57 -2.94
CA ASN A 83 1.88 -21.33 -1.50
C ASN A 83 3.06 -20.41 -1.19
N PHE A 84 4.20 -20.63 -1.85
CA PHE A 84 5.37 -19.73 -1.75
C PHE A 84 4.99 -18.29 -2.11
N THR A 85 4.34 -18.11 -3.27
CA THR A 85 3.97 -16.78 -3.76
C THR A 85 2.97 -16.10 -2.84
N ILE A 86 1.90 -16.79 -2.43
CA ILE A 86 0.88 -16.20 -1.55
C ILE A 86 1.48 -15.82 -0.20
N THR A 87 2.29 -16.68 0.40
CA THR A 87 2.93 -16.42 1.70
C THR A 87 3.88 -15.22 1.62
N THR A 88 4.71 -15.17 0.58
CA THR A 88 5.67 -14.08 0.37
C THR A 88 4.95 -12.75 0.11
N LEU A 89 3.90 -12.76 -0.72
CA LEU A 89 3.09 -11.56 -0.98
C LEU A 89 2.38 -11.07 0.28
N LEU A 90 1.83 -11.97 1.10
CA LEU A 90 1.18 -11.60 2.35
C LEU A 90 2.17 -11.00 3.35
N ALA A 91 3.35 -11.60 3.51
CA ALA A 91 4.39 -11.06 4.39
C ALA A 91 4.79 -9.64 3.95
N ARG A 92 5.08 -9.46 2.65
CA ARG A 92 5.45 -8.14 2.12
C ARG A 92 4.31 -7.13 2.24
N ALA A 93 3.07 -7.53 2.01
CA ALA A 93 1.91 -6.66 2.18
C ALA A 93 1.73 -6.25 3.64
N ALA A 94 1.92 -7.17 4.59
CA ALA A 94 1.87 -6.88 6.01
C ALA A 94 2.94 -5.85 6.40
N ASP A 95 4.18 -6.00 5.93
CA ASP A 95 5.25 -5.04 6.18
C ASP A 95 4.89 -3.64 5.65
N ILE A 96 4.43 -3.56 4.39
CA ILE A 96 4.03 -2.29 3.76
C ILE A 96 2.86 -1.62 4.53
N LEU A 97 1.92 -2.42 5.01
CA LEU A 97 0.78 -1.91 5.79
C LEU A 97 1.22 -1.48 7.20
N ALA A 98 2.16 -2.19 7.82
CA ALA A 98 2.71 -1.86 9.14
C ALA A 98 3.55 -0.57 9.10
N ASP A 99 4.27 -0.32 8.02
CA ASP A 99 5.02 0.91 7.79
C ASP A 99 4.09 2.15 7.65
N ARG A 100 2.78 1.94 7.49
CA ARG A 100 1.82 3.03 7.31
C ARG A 100 1.53 3.72 8.64
N ARG A 101 2.10 4.93 8.80
CA ARG A 101 1.95 5.76 10.01
C ARG A 101 0.70 6.64 10.04
N LEU A 102 -0.03 6.75 8.92
CA LEU A 102 -1.21 7.61 8.81
C LEU A 102 -2.46 6.78 8.47
N PHE A 103 -3.42 6.80 9.39
CA PHE A 103 -4.77 6.26 9.24
C PHE A 103 -5.73 7.42 8.99
N ILE A 104 -6.36 7.43 7.82
CA ILE A 104 -7.38 8.42 7.48
C ILE A 104 -8.73 7.76 7.77
N LEU A 105 -9.48 8.33 8.71
CA LEU A 105 -10.83 7.92 9.06
C LEU A 105 -11.82 8.96 8.55
N ASP A 106 -12.98 8.51 8.10
CA ASP A 106 -14.13 9.41 7.88
C ASP A 106 -14.77 9.78 9.23
N ASP A 107 -15.70 10.73 9.22
CA ASP A 107 -16.30 11.26 10.46
C ASP A 107 -17.02 10.17 11.27
N ALA A 108 -17.63 9.20 10.61
CA ALA A 108 -18.34 8.10 11.26
C ALA A 108 -17.35 7.15 11.95
N ALA A 109 -16.31 6.72 11.23
CA ALA A 109 -15.25 5.88 11.77
C ALA A 109 -14.44 6.59 12.85
N TRP A 110 -14.25 7.91 12.75
CA TRP A 110 -13.62 8.73 13.79
C TRP A 110 -14.44 8.75 15.07
N THR A 111 -15.76 8.91 14.95
CA THR A 111 -16.67 8.90 16.11
C THR A 111 -16.69 7.53 16.79
N GLU A 112 -16.79 6.45 16.02
CA GLU A 112 -16.72 5.09 16.55
C GLU A 112 -15.37 4.81 17.23
N PHE A 113 -14.27 5.24 16.61
CA PHE A 113 -12.93 5.08 17.16
C PHE A 113 -12.76 5.77 18.51
N ASN A 114 -13.23 7.02 18.65
CA ASN A 114 -13.16 7.73 19.92
C ASN A 114 -14.05 7.06 20.99
N ALA A 115 -15.26 6.62 20.64
CA ALA A 115 -16.12 5.91 21.58
C ALA A 115 -15.47 4.61 22.11
N MET A 116 -14.69 3.91 21.27
CA MET A 116 -13.91 2.74 21.69
C MET A 116 -12.74 3.10 22.61
N LEU A 117 -12.09 4.25 22.42
CA LEU A 117 -11.01 4.73 23.27
C LEU A 117 -11.49 5.22 24.65
N ASP A 118 -12.67 5.84 24.68
CA ASP A 118 -13.29 6.34 25.91
C ASP A 118 -13.91 5.21 26.76
N ALA A 119 -14.16 4.05 26.17
CA ALA A 119 -14.68 2.89 26.87
C ALA A 119 -13.66 2.39 27.92
N PRO A 120 -14.11 1.99 29.13
CA PRO A 120 -13.22 1.45 30.14
C PRO A 120 -12.52 0.19 29.62
N ALA A 121 -11.21 0.08 29.89
CA ALA A 121 -10.42 -1.07 29.48
C ALA A 121 -10.97 -2.35 30.11
N SER A 122 -11.33 -3.33 29.27
CA SER A 122 -11.74 -4.65 29.74
C SER A 122 -10.50 -5.45 30.18
N PRO A 123 -10.51 -6.07 31.37
CA PRO A 123 -9.38 -6.86 31.85
C PRO A 123 -9.12 -8.04 30.92
N LYS A 124 -7.87 -8.20 30.51
CA LYS A 124 -7.41 -9.31 29.65
C LYS A 124 -6.40 -10.14 30.44
N PRO A 125 -6.76 -11.35 30.92
CA PRO A 125 -5.88 -12.16 31.78
C PRO A 125 -4.50 -12.45 31.16
N ARG A 126 -4.44 -12.61 29.84
CA ARG A 126 -3.16 -12.80 29.13
C ARG A 126 -2.27 -11.55 29.15
N LEU A 127 -2.88 -10.37 29.12
CA LEU A 127 -2.17 -9.09 29.17
C LEU A 127 -1.66 -8.82 30.59
N GLU A 128 -2.47 -9.10 31.62
CA GLU A 128 -2.05 -9.03 33.03
C GLU A 128 -0.85 -9.94 33.31
N LYS A 129 -0.90 -11.19 32.80
CA LYS A 129 0.24 -12.11 32.90
C LYS A 129 1.49 -11.56 32.20
N LEU A 130 1.35 -11.03 30.99
CA LEU A 130 2.47 -10.47 30.22
C LEU A 130 3.13 -9.29 30.95
N PHE A 131 2.35 -8.39 31.55
CA PHE A 131 2.89 -7.27 32.34
C PHE A 131 3.52 -7.70 33.67
N SER A 132 3.26 -8.92 34.14
CA SER A 132 3.86 -9.48 35.36
C SER A 132 5.16 -10.24 35.08
N GLU A 133 5.45 -10.55 33.82
CA GLU A 133 6.68 -11.24 33.41
C GLU A 133 7.83 -10.23 33.29
N PRO A 134 9.06 -10.58 33.75
CA PRO A 134 10.22 -9.69 33.62
C PRO A 134 10.50 -9.41 32.14
N SER A 135 10.53 -8.13 31.78
CA SER A 135 10.80 -7.72 30.40
C SER A 135 12.29 -7.70 30.10
N VAL A 136 12.64 -7.78 28.82
CA VAL A 136 14.01 -7.56 28.33
C VAL A 136 14.56 -6.16 28.66
N PHE A 137 13.71 -5.22 29.07
CA PHE A 137 14.06 -3.86 29.45
C PHE A 137 14.23 -3.69 30.97
N ASP A 138 13.84 -4.68 31.78
CA ASP A 138 13.93 -4.62 33.25
C ASP A 138 15.30 -5.07 33.79
N THR A 139 16.23 -5.42 32.91
CA THR A 139 17.63 -5.68 33.28
C THR A 139 18.22 -4.41 33.88
N THR A 140 18.16 -4.31 35.21
CA THR A 140 18.92 -3.31 35.97
C THR A 140 20.40 -3.66 35.74
N PRO A 141 21.20 -2.82 35.07
CA PRO A 141 22.62 -3.08 34.97
C PRO A 141 23.19 -2.97 36.38
N GLU A 142 23.59 -4.10 36.96
CA GLU A 142 24.38 -4.10 38.19
C GLU A 142 25.62 -3.25 37.93
N ARG A 143 25.73 -2.15 38.68
CA ARG A 143 26.76 -1.12 38.53
C ARG A 143 27.85 -1.31 39.57
#